data_AF-A0A067M0B8-F1
#
_entry.id   AF-A0A067M0B8-F1
#
_cell.length_a   1.000
_cell.length_b   1.000
_cell.length_c   1.000
_cell.angle_alpha   90.00
_cell.angle_beta   90.00
_cell.angle_gamma   90.00
#
_symmetry.space_group_name_H-M   'P 1'
#
loop_
_entity.id
_entity.type
_entity.pdbx_description
1 polymer ?
#
loop_
_entity_poly.entity_id
_entity_poly.type
_entity_poly.pdbx_seq_one_letter_code
_entity_poly.pdbx_strand_id
1 'polypeptide(L)'
;MDDSRQVIAKIPFPNAGPARLLTCSEVATMDFLCTRLGAPVPSASKDNPIGCEYIIMELCEGTAFAEQEYISTTVLKEIAISQMHLSDIPFSQYGSIFYTQDVSPELQSRPLYSGDFAEEEFRIGPSVERRFYRSERAHVELDRGPWKDIYSYIRAIAACEIDWIRAHSGSPAAQEQLGAHHTPEEHTSMLEQWLSLAPAVLPQDPQLLSPTLMHPDLHGINIMVKPAISPADSDTISIIDWQGTTSVRPLFESVLPTCLTVDPADLRFVKLSKNLDPPTAPDVSGLDTDQQAVVECELGRITMMKHHLRKIAEIRPALYLAMQSEHALWLRHALYFSSHTWSDGLPNLTQTLVKMCAEYGGTIPVHEDYPHCPISFSPEDDEARERDLQRVVGLEAQLEYLVQKKMKESGIILHTGGLVSAEDFDLAKKIDGEYFAEMMNAGDMDAKAVERLRSIWPTRPGRFDFAVESCV
;
A
#
# COMPACT_ATOMS: atom_id res chain seq x y z
N MET A 1 -30.76 17.14 9.54
CA MET A 1 -30.39 18.48 9.04
C MET A 1 -31.52 18.95 8.16
N ASP A 2 -32.02 20.17 8.36
CA ASP A 2 -33.20 20.72 7.65
C ASP A 2 -32.82 21.47 6.36
N ASP A 3 -31.58 21.33 5.89
CA ASP A 3 -31.01 22.01 4.72
C ASP A 3 -30.97 21.14 3.45
N SER A 4 -31.58 19.95 3.49
CA SER A 4 -31.64 18.99 2.37
C SER A 4 -30.29 18.43 1.90
N ARG A 5 -29.19 18.64 2.65
CA ARG A 5 -27.90 18.03 2.34
C ARG A 5 -27.88 16.55 2.70
N GLN A 6 -27.26 15.75 1.82
CA GLN A 6 -27.00 14.34 2.10
C GLN A 6 -25.67 14.21 2.84
N VAL A 7 -25.68 13.42 3.91
CA VAL A 7 -24.50 13.13 4.72
C VAL A 7 -24.32 11.63 4.89
N ILE A 8 -23.08 11.21 4.97
CA ILE A 8 -22.67 9.85 5.29
C ILE A 8 -22.24 9.82 6.76
N ALA A 9 -22.75 8.85 7.52
CA ALA A 9 -22.21 8.51 8.82
C ALA A 9 -21.27 7.30 8.66
N LYS A 10 -19.97 7.52 8.81
CA LYS A 10 -18.96 6.47 8.80
C LYS A 10 -18.69 6.01 10.23
N ILE A 11 -18.81 4.72 10.47
CA ILE A 11 -18.47 4.09 11.75
C ILE A 11 -17.22 3.25 11.50
N PRO A 12 -16.10 3.49 12.22
CA PRO A 12 -14.89 2.73 12.05
C PRO A 12 -15.13 1.27 12.41
N PHE A 13 -14.61 0.36 11.58
CA PHE A 13 -14.66 -1.06 11.90
C PHE A 13 -13.81 -1.34 13.16
N PRO A 14 -14.25 -2.26 14.06
CA PRO A 14 -13.52 -2.56 15.28
C PRO A 14 -12.06 -3.01 15.08
N ASN A 15 -11.73 -3.54 13.91
CA ASN A 15 -10.40 -4.03 13.54
C ASN A 15 -9.50 -2.96 12.88
N ALA A 16 -9.98 -1.73 12.69
CA ALA A 16 -9.25 -0.67 12.01
C ALA A 16 -7.99 -0.24 12.79
N GLY A 17 -8.03 -0.36 14.12
CA GLY A 17 -6.93 -0.06 15.06
C GLY A 17 -7.39 0.80 16.22
N PRO A 18 -6.50 1.57 16.85
CA PRO A 18 -6.84 2.36 18.03
C PRO A 18 -7.91 3.40 17.65
N ALA A 19 -9.17 3.08 17.94
CA ALA A 19 -10.34 3.80 17.41
C ALA A 19 -10.22 5.31 17.58
N ARG A 20 -9.89 5.77 18.79
CA ARG A 20 -9.72 7.20 19.09
C ARG A 20 -8.61 7.85 18.26
N LEU A 21 -7.44 7.22 18.16
CA LEU A 21 -6.30 7.82 17.43
C LEU A 21 -6.58 7.89 15.92
N LEU A 22 -7.14 6.81 15.36
CA LEU A 22 -7.51 6.76 13.96
C LEU A 22 -8.57 7.81 13.63
N THR A 23 -9.66 7.87 14.41
CA THR A 23 -10.73 8.84 14.19
C THR A 23 -10.23 10.28 14.37
N CYS A 24 -9.49 10.59 15.44
CA CYS A 24 -8.93 11.92 15.63
C CYS A 24 -8.03 12.35 14.47
N SER A 25 -7.18 11.43 13.98
CA SER A 25 -6.25 11.73 12.91
C SER A 25 -6.93 11.83 11.54
N GLU A 26 -7.91 10.97 11.25
CA GLU A 26 -8.68 10.98 10.00
C GLU A 26 -9.48 12.28 9.89
N VAL A 27 -10.18 12.67 10.96
CA VAL A 27 -10.92 13.94 11.02
C VAL A 27 -9.98 15.13 10.83
N ALA A 28 -8.83 15.16 11.52
CA ALA A 28 -7.87 16.24 11.39
C ALA A 28 -7.25 16.31 9.99
N THR A 29 -7.01 15.16 9.35
CA THR A 29 -6.46 15.10 8.00
C THR A 29 -7.50 15.61 6.98
N MET A 30 -8.75 15.17 7.07
CA MET A 30 -9.80 15.66 6.17
C MET A 30 -10.04 17.16 6.34
N ASP A 31 -10.06 17.67 7.57
CA ASP A 31 -10.19 19.11 7.82
C ASP A 31 -8.99 19.91 7.30
N PHE A 32 -7.77 19.40 7.50
CA PHE A 32 -6.55 19.97 6.93
C PHE A 32 -6.62 20.04 5.39
N LEU A 33 -7.02 18.96 4.75
CA LEU A 33 -7.15 18.88 3.29
C LEU A 33 -8.22 19.82 2.75
N CYS A 34 -9.38 19.89 3.42
CA CYS A 34 -10.47 20.77 3.04
C CYS A 34 -10.08 22.26 3.22
N THR A 35 -9.55 22.62 4.39
CA THR A 35 -9.31 24.03 4.76
C THR A 35 -8.01 24.60 4.20
N ARG A 36 -6.94 23.80 4.09
CA ARG A 36 -5.61 24.27 3.65
C ARG A 36 -5.33 24.00 2.18
N LEU A 37 -5.84 22.90 1.63
CA LEU A 37 -5.63 22.56 0.21
C LEU A 37 -6.85 22.84 -0.67
N GLY A 38 -8.00 23.21 -0.09
CA GLY A 38 -9.25 23.30 -0.84
C GLY A 38 -9.62 21.96 -1.50
N ALA A 39 -9.12 20.85 -0.95
CA ALA A 39 -9.29 19.55 -1.54
C ALA A 39 -10.76 19.14 -1.45
N PRO A 40 -11.30 18.47 -2.49
CA PRO A 40 -12.66 17.96 -2.52
C PRO A 40 -12.75 16.68 -1.68
N VAL A 41 -12.59 16.84 -0.37
CA VAL A 41 -12.73 15.81 0.65
C VAL A 41 -13.97 16.12 1.50
N PRO A 42 -14.62 15.12 2.08
CA PRO A 42 -15.84 15.37 2.83
C PRO A 42 -15.50 15.97 4.21
N SER A 43 -16.27 16.99 4.65
CA SER A 43 -16.02 17.69 5.92
C SER A 43 -16.48 16.88 7.13
N ALA A 44 -15.75 16.89 8.24
CA ALA A 44 -16.05 16.06 9.43
C ALA A 44 -16.33 16.87 10.71
N SER A 45 -17.32 16.46 11.51
CA SER A 45 -17.66 17.12 12.79
C SER A 45 -16.97 16.49 14.00
N LYS A 46 -16.60 17.33 14.98
CA LYS A 46 -15.96 16.95 16.25
C LYS A 46 -16.96 16.57 17.35
N ASP A 47 -18.25 16.89 17.18
CA ASP A 47 -19.26 16.66 18.21
C ASP A 47 -19.74 15.21 18.22
N ASN A 48 -19.45 14.49 19.31
CA ASN A 48 -19.84 13.10 19.50
C ASN A 48 -20.77 12.91 20.73
N PRO A 49 -22.10 12.93 20.57
CA PRO A 49 -23.06 12.60 21.61
C PRO A 49 -23.34 11.09 21.72
N ILE A 50 -22.76 10.26 20.86
CA ILE A 50 -23.01 8.81 20.78
C ILE A 50 -21.79 8.10 21.36
N GLY A 51 -21.98 7.11 22.23
CA GLY A 51 -20.87 6.43 22.93
C GLY A 51 -19.90 5.61 22.07
N CYS A 52 -19.86 5.83 20.75
CA CYS A 52 -18.93 5.22 19.79
C CYS A 52 -18.33 6.27 18.86
N GLU A 53 -17.10 6.06 18.39
CA GLU A 53 -16.48 6.93 17.40
C GLU A 53 -17.28 6.87 16.08
N TYR A 54 -17.54 8.01 15.46
CA TYR A 54 -18.11 8.10 14.12
C TYR A 54 -17.61 9.38 13.43
N ILE A 55 -17.67 9.39 12.10
CA ILE A 55 -17.41 10.57 11.29
C ILE A 55 -18.67 10.88 10.48
N ILE A 56 -19.28 12.05 10.71
CA ILE A 56 -20.31 12.57 9.80
C ILE A 56 -19.60 13.34 8.72
N MET A 57 -19.85 12.99 7.47
CA MET A 57 -19.18 13.59 6.33
C MET A 57 -20.13 13.90 5.17
N GLU A 58 -19.85 14.94 4.40
CA GLU A 58 -20.66 15.29 3.22
C GLU A 58 -20.58 14.19 2.15
N LEU A 59 -21.68 13.91 1.47
CA LEU A 59 -21.69 12.99 0.33
C LEU A 59 -20.96 13.63 -0.86
N CYS A 60 -19.88 13.01 -1.34
CA CYS A 60 -19.26 13.40 -2.60
C CYS A 60 -20.17 13.02 -3.78
N GLU A 61 -20.58 13.99 -4.58
CA GLU A 61 -21.36 13.76 -5.80
C GLU A 61 -20.51 13.11 -6.90
N GLY A 62 -21.15 12.32 -7.77
CA GLY A 62 -20.52 11.69 -8.93
C GLY A 62 -20.64 10.17 -8.91
N THR A 63 -20.01 9.52 -9.89
CA THR A 63 -19.91 8.06 -10.01
C THR A 63 -18.45 7.64 -9.83
N ALA A 64 -18.22 6.45 -9.25
CA ALA A 64 -16.86 6.01 -8.96
C ALA A 64 -16.05 5.84 -10.26
N PHE A 65 -14.75 6.13 -10.24
CA PHE A 65 -13.84 5.95 -11.38
C PHE A 65 -13.89 4.50 -11.90
N ALA A 66 -14.03 3.52 -10.99
CA ALA A 66 -14.15 2.11 -11.35
C ALA A 66 -15.41 1.76 -12.15
N GLU A 67 -16.45 2.59 -12.10
CA GLU A 67 -17.73 2.39 -12.78
C GLU A 67 -17.83 3.18 -14.08
N GLN A 68 -16.82 3.99 -14.43
CA GLN A 68 -16.83 4.80 -15.64
C GLN A 68 -16.55 3.94 -16.86
N GLU A 69 -17.39 4.06 -17.89
CA GLU A 69 -17.12 3.47 -19.21
C GLU A 69 -15.98 4.20 -19.94
N TYR A 70 -15.84 5.51 -19.70
CA TYR A 70 -14.82 6.34 -20.32
C TYR A 70 -14.20 7.30 -19.30
N ILE A 71 -12.87 7.30 -19.25
CA ILE A 71 -12.09 8.22 -18.42
C ILE A 71 -11.51 9.33 -19.29
N SER A 72 -11.91 10.58 -19.02
CA SER A 72 -11.37 11.73 -19.73
C SER A 72 -9.93 12.03 -19.30
N THR A 73 -9.14 12.62 -20.22
CA THR A 73 -7.77 13.06 -19.88
C THR A 73 -7.75 14.14 -18.80
N THR A 74 -8.86 14.85 -18.61
CA THR A 74 -9.02 15.85 -17.55
C THR A 74 -9.05 15.18 -16.18
N VAL A 75 -9.83 14.10 -16.00
CA VAL A 75 -9.83 13.31 -14.76
C VAL A 75 -8.42 12.82 -14.42
N LEU A 76 -7.69 12.27 -15.39
CA LEU A 76 -6.30 11.80 -15.16
C LEU A 76 -5.35 12.92 -14.72
N LYS A 77 -5.55 14.15 -15.22
CA LYS A 77 -4.79 15.34 -14.81
C LYS A 77 -5.16 15.79 -13.41
N GLU A 78 -6.44 15.80 -13.05
CA GLU A 78 -6.89 16.16 -11.70
C GLU A 78 -6.36 15.18 -10.65
N ILE A 79 -6.30 13.88 -10.95
CA ILE A 79 -5.66 12.89 -10.07
C ILE A 79 -4.18 13.22 -9.89
N ALA A 80 -3.47 13.54 -11.00
CA ALA A 80 -2.05 13.88 -10.94
C ALA A 80 -1.79 15.16 -10.14
N ILE A 81 -2.61 16.19 -10.35
CA ILE A 81 -2.54 17.47 -9.61
C ILE A 81 -2.81 17.24 -8.12
N SER A 82 -3.81 16.43 -7.78
CA SER A 82 -4.13 16.09 -6.39
C SER A 82 -2.95 15.39 -5.71
N GLN A 83 -2.35 14.38 -6.34
CA GLN A 83 -1.16 13.70 -5.79
C GLN A 83 0.04 14.66 -5.66
N MET A 84 0.21 15.58 -6.60
CA MET A 84 1.24 16.61 -6.52
C MET A 84 1.01 17.54 -5.33
N HIS A 85 -0.21 18.07 -5.15
CA HIS A 85 -0.53 18.94 -4.02
C HIS A 85 -0.31 18.25 -2.66
N LEU A 86 -0.70 16.98 -2.52
CA LEU A 86 -0.48 16.21 -1.29
C LEU A 86 1.01 16.00 -0.99
N SER A 87 1.79 15.73 -2.04
CA SER A 87 3.20 15.38 -1.91
C SER A 87 4.14 16.57 -1.82
N ASP A 88 3.71 17.78 -2.19
CA ASP A 88 4.53 19.00 -2.14
C ASP A 88 4.47 19.73 -0.79
N ILE A 89 3.66 19.25 0.15
CA ILE A 89 3.51 19.86 1.47
C ILE A 89 4.80 19.63 2.27
N PRO A 90 5.48 20.68 2.76
CA PRO A 90 6.78 20.57 3.38
C PRO A 90 6.67 20.20 4.87
N PHE A 91 6.10 19.03 5.19
CA PHE A 91 5.97 18.57 6.58
C PHE A 91 7.35 18.44 7.28
N SER A 92 7.38 18.72 8.58
CA SER A 92 8.60 18.68 9.39
C SER A 92 8.99 17.28 9.89
N GLN A 93 8.03 16.35 9.92
CA GLN A 93 8.14 15.07 10.63
C GLN A 93 7.31 13.98 9.93
N TYR A 94 7.74 12.73 10.09
CA TYR A 94 6.95 11.53 9.79
C TYR A 94 6.07 11.16 10.99
N GLY A 95 4.89 10.63 10.74
CA GLY A 95 3.88 10.39 11.77
C GLY A 95 2.49 10.60 11.20
N SER A 96 1.53 11.07 12.00
CA SER A 96 0.20 11.36 11.49
C SER A 96 -0.33 12.75 11.82
N ILE A 97 -1.24 13.30 11.00
CA ILE A 97 -1.82 14.63 11.24
C ILE A 97 -2.90 14.54 12.32
N PHE A 98 -2.80 15.41 13.32
CA PHE A 98 -3.80 15.59 14.38
C PHE A 98 -4.07 17.07 14.59
N TYR A 99 -5.17 17.38 15.27
CA TYR A 99 -5.29 18.71 15.84
C TYR A 99 -4.31 18.91 16.99
N THR A 100 -3.88 20.15 17.22
CA THR A 100 -2.95 20.53 18.29
C THR A 100 -3.42 20.05 19.66
N GLN A 101 -4.71 20.17 20.00
CA GLN A 101 -5.22 19.72 21.29
C GLN A 101 -5.21 18.20 21.51
N ASP A 102 -5.12 17.41 20.43
CA ASP A 102 -5.22 15.95 20.49
C ASP A 102 -3.84 15.27 20.60
N VAL A 103 -2.75 16.04 20.52
CA VAL A 103 -1.37 15.59 20.73
C VAL A 103 -0.83 15.99 22.10
N SER A 104 0.24 15.30 22.54
CA SER A 104 0.87 15.59 23.84
C SER A 104 1.43 17.02 23.89
N PRO A 105 1.54 17.64 25.09
CA PRO A 105 2.05 19.02 25.22
C PRO A 105 3.42 19.25 24.56
N GLU A 106 4.29 18.24 24.55
CA GLU A 106 5.62 18.31 23.93
C GLU A 106 5.55 18.40 22.39
N LEU A 107 4.48 17.87 21.79
CA LEU A 107 4.25 17.91 20.34
C LEU A 107 3.54 19.19 19.91
N GLN A 108 2.77 19.83 20.80
CA GLN A 108 2.08 21.09 20.51
C GLN A 108 3.02 22.24 20.15
N SER A 109 4.24 22.24 20.71
CA SER A 109 5.27 23.24 20.39
C SER A 109 6.07 22.95 19.12
N ARG A 110 5.92 21.77 18.51
CA ARG A 110 6.65 21.42 17.29
C ARG A 110 5.92 21.99 16.07
N PRO A 111 6.64 22.54 15.08
CA PRO A 111 6.02 23.07 13.87
C PRO A 111 5.48 21.94 12.99
N LEU A 112 4.34 22.14 12.33
CA LEU A 112 3.82 21.20 11.33
C LEU A 112 4.73 21.14 10.09
N TYR A 113 5.23 22.31 9.66
CA TYR A 113 6.04 22.47 8.47
C TYR A 113 7.52 22.62 8.80
N SER A 114 8.39 22.26 7.86
CA SER A 114 9.85 22.41 7.96
C SER A 114 10.35 23.85 7.74
N GLY A 115 9.48 24.76 7.29
CA GLY A 115 9.79 26.19 7.10
C GLY A 115 9.09 27.12 8.10
N ASP A 116 9.31 28.43 7.96
CA ASP A 116 8.77 29.49 8.83
C ASP A 116 7.28 29.80 8.57
N PHE A 117 6.45 28.76 8.49
CA PHE A 117 5.01 28.90 8.33
C PHE A 117 4.32 28.69 9.69
N ALA A 118 3.55 29.68 10.11
CA ALA A 118 2.74 29.56 11.31
C ALA A 118 1.56 28.61 11.03
N GLU A 119 1.51 27.52 11.77
CA GLU A 119 0.32 26.65 11.87
C GLU A 119 0.03 26.45 13.35
N GLU A 120 -1.21 26.68 13.74
CA GLU A 120 -1.64 26.62 15.14
C GLU A 120 -2.63 25.47 15.36
N GLU A 121 -3.33 25.04 14.31
CA GLU A 121 -4.46 24.12 14.41
C GLU A 121 -4.03 22.65 14.30
N PHE A 122 -3.02 22.36 13.48
CA PHE A 122 -2.61 21.00 13.14
C PHE A 122 -1.16 20.69 13.55
N ARG A 123 -0.89 19.45 13.95
CA ARG A 123 0.42 18.92 14.35
C ARG A 123 0.66 17.52 13.79
N ILE A 124 1.93 17.15 13.64
CA ILE A 124 2.31 15.74 13.46
C ILE A 124 2.39 15.06 14.82
N GLY A 125 1.52 14.08 15.03
CA GLY A 125 1.50 13.16 16.17
C GLY A 125 2.03 11.77 15.80
N PRO A 126 1.84 10.78 16.71
CA PRO A 126 2.22 9.40 16.46
C PRO A 126 1.61 8.85 15.18
N SER A 127 2.35 8.01 14.46
CA SER A 127 1.83 7.27 13.31
C SER A 127 0.64 6.41 13.74
N VAL A 128 -0.40 6.40 12.91
CA VAL A 128 -1.54 5.48 13.03
C VAL A 128 -1.51 4.40 11.94
N GLU A 129 -0.35 4.19 11.29
CA GLU A 129 -0.19 3.13 10.31
C GLU A 129 -0.45 1.75 10.92
N ARG A 130 -1.17 0.92 10.16
CA ARG A 130 -1.56 -0.44 10.55
C ARG A 130 -0.38 -1.29 11.05
N ARG A 131 0.81 -1.13 10.46
CA ARG A 131 2.03 -1.87 10.82
C ARG A 131 2.46 -1.69 12.30
N PHE A 132 2.02 -0.65 12.99
CA PHE A 132 2.33 -0.38 14.40
C PHE A 132 1.25 -0.83 15.39
N TYR A 133 0.08 -1.27 14.90
CA TYR A 133 -1.06 -1.64 15.74
C TYR A 133 -1.66 -3.01 15.43
N ARG A 134 -1.26 -3.66 14.34
CA ARG A 134 -1.82 -4.97 13.99
C ARG A 134 -1.47 -6.08 14.99
N SER A 135 -2.44 -6.94 15.27
CA SER A 135 -2.36 -8.04 16.23
C SER A 135 -1.86 -7.57 17.61
N GLU A 136 -0.96 -8.31 18.25
CA GLU A 136 -0.47 -7.99 19.59
C GLU A 136 0.35 -6.70 19.64
N ARG A 137 0.79 -6.14 18.49
CA ARG A 137 1.56 -4.88 18.43
C ARG A 137 0.78 -3.69 19.01
N ALA A 138 -0.56 -3.71 18.99
CA ALA A 138 -1.37 -2.69 19.66
C ALA A 138 -1.13 -2.62 21.18
N HIS A 139 -0.75 -3.75 21.80
CA HIS A 139 -0.59 -3.89 23.25
C HIS A 139 0.86 -3.76 23.73
N VAL A 140 1.81 -3.62 22.81
CA VAL A 140 3.24 -3.43 23.11
C VAL A 140 3.54 -1.93 23.21
N GLU A 141 4.36 -1.54 24.19
CA GLU A 141 4.92 -0.19 24.24
C GLU A 141 5.97 -0.04 23.14
N LEU A 142 5.62 0.66 22.07
CA LEU A 142 6.43 0.84 20.87
C LEU A 142 6.68 2.32 20.62
N ASP A 143 7.82 2.63 20.00
CA ASP A 143 8.03 3.94 19.38
C ASP A 143 7.11 4.07 18.16
N ARG A 144 6.08 4.90 18.29
CA ARG A 144 5.12 5.20 17.21
C ARG A 144 5.32 6.61 16.66
N GLY A 145 6.45 7.24 16.95
CA GLY A 145 6.77 8.58 16.48
C GLY A 145 6.07 9.69 17.25
N PRO A 146 6.06 10.93 16.72
CA PRO A 146 6.54 11.31 15.39
C PRO A 146 8.07 11.39 15.27
N TRP A 147 8.60 11.10 14.07
CA TRP A 147 10.03 11.04 13.77
C TRP A 147 10.49 12.24 12.95
N LYS A 148 11.67 12.77 13.24
CA LYS A 148 12.24 13.94 12.52
C LYS A 148 13.09 13.56 11.31
N ASP A 149 13.55 12.33 11.26
CA ASP A 149 14.49 11.85 10.26
C ASP A 149 14.10 10.43 9.82
N ILE A 150 14.49 10.10 8.59
CA ILE A 150 14.18 8.82 7.96
C ILE A 150 14.76 7.64 8.73
N TYR A 151 15.93 7.78 9.36
CA TYR A 151 16.56 6.68 10.08
C TYR A 151 15.75 6.28 11.30
N SER A 152 15.26 7.26 12.06
CA SER A 152 14.38 7.03 13.20
C SER A 152 13.09 6.33 12.76
N TYR A 153 12.50 6.72 11.63
CA TYR A 153 11.32 6.07 11.05
C TYR A 153 11.60 4.60 10.68
N ILE A 154 12.64 4.33 9.90
CA ILE A 154 13.01 2.96 9.49
C ILE A 154 13.34 2.09 10.71
N ARG A 155 14.05 2.65 11.69
CA ARG A 155 14.40 1.96 12.93
C ARG A 155 13.18 1.58 13.74
N ALA A 156 12.21 2.48 13.89
CA ALA A 156 10.98 2.20 14.62
C ALA A 156 10.19 1.05 14.00
N ILE A 157 10.15 0.98 12.66
CA ILE A 157 9.49 -0.11 11.93
C ILE A 157 10.15 -1.46 12.24
N ALA A 158 11.47 -1.56 12.10
CA ALA A 158 12.18 -2.81 12.35
C ALA A 158 12.17 -3.19 13.84
N ALA A 159 12.30 -2.22 14.74
CA ALA A 159 12.25 -2.44 16.19
C ALA A 159 10.88 -2.98 16.62
N CYS A 160 9.79 -2.45 16.07
CA CYS A 160 8.43 -2.96 16.27
C CYS A 160 8.33 -4.45 15.94
N GLU A 161 8.86 -4.86 14.77
CA GLU A 161 8.86 -6.26 14.36
C GLU A 161 9.72 -7.13 15.27
N ILE A 162 10.93 -6.68 15.62
CA ILE A 162 11.85 -7.39 16.53
C ILE A 162 11.20 -7.62 17.90
N ASP A 163 10.59 -6.59 18.48
CA ASP A 163 9.97 -6.68 19.81
C ASP A 163 8.75 -7.60 19.79
N TRP A 164 7.94 -7.55 18.73
CA TRP A 164 6.84 -8.49 18.57
C TRP A 164 7.35 -9.93 18.41
N ILE A 165 8.39 -10.18 17.62
CA ILE A 165 8.96 -11.53 17.43
C ILE A 165 9.45 -12.08 18.78
N ARG A 166 10.16 -11.27 19.56
CA ARG A 166 10.67 -11.68 20.88
C ARG A 166 9.57 -12.02 21.87
N ALA A 167 8.45 -11.30 21.83
CA ALA A 167 7.35 -11.48 22.77
C ALA A 167 6.32 -12.54 22.34
N HIS A 168 6.04 -12.66 21.04
CA HIS A 168 4.84 -13.32 20.53
C HIS A 168 5.07 -14.40 19.46
N SER A 169 6.30 -14.58 18.94
CA SER A 169 6.58 -15.60 17.91
C SER A 169 6.17 -17.02 18.31
N GLY A 170 6.21 -17.36 19.60
CA GLY A 170 5.82 -18.67 20.11
C GLY A 170 4.31 -18.91 20.25
N SER A 171 3.44 -17.95 19.92
CA SER A 171 1.99 -18.13 20.04
C SER A 171 1.46 -19.14 19.01
N PRO A 172 0.38 -19.90 19.30
CA PRO A 172 -0.18 -20.86 18.34
C PRO A 172 -0.53 -20.22 16.99
N ALA A 173 -1.13 -19.02 17.01
CA ALA A 173 -1.47 -18.28 15.80
C ALA A 173 -0.23 -17.85 15.01
N ALA A 174 0.84 -17.40 15.68
CA ALA A 174 2.09 -17.04 15.03
C ALA A 174 2.78 -18.25 14.39
N GLN A 175 2.63 -19.45 14.96
CA GLN A 175 3.21 -20.70 14.44
C GLN A 175 2.48 -21.24 13.19
N GLU A 176 1.30 -20.72 12.86
CA GLU A 176 0.57 -21.02 11.62
C GLU A 176 0.99 -20.14 10.44
N GLN A 177 1.79 -19.09 10.69
CA GLN A 177 2.24 -18.13 9.67
C GLN A 177 3.54 -18.57 8.98
N LEU A 178 3.82 -18.00 7.80
CA LEU A 178 4.98 -18.37 6.97
C LEU A 178 6.31 -18.14 7.68
N GLY A 179 6.41 -17.14 8.55
CA GLY A 179 7.63 -16.83 9.29
C GLY A 179 8.05 -17.92 10.27
N ALA A 180 7.14 -18.80 10.71
CA ALA A 180 7.47 -19.91 11.58
C ALA A 180 8.38 -20.97 10.91
N HIS A 181 8.61 -20.88 9.60
CA HIS A 181 9.61 -21.68 8.89
C HIS A 181 11.06 -21.33 9.24
N HIS A 182 11.29 -20.21 9.92
CA HIS A 182 12.58 -19.73 10.38
C HIS A 182 12.53 -19.41 11.88
N THR A 183 13.69 -19.45 12.52
CA THR A 183 13.83 -19.15 13.94
C THR A 183 13.70 -17.65 14.22
N PRO A 184 13.16 -17.24 15.39
CA PRO A 184 13.15 -15.83 15.81
C PRO A 184 14.50 -15.13 15.68
N GLU A 185 15.60 -15.84 15.94
CA GLU A 185 16.97 -15.37 15.80
C GLU A 185 17.36 -15.05 14.35
N GLU A 186 16.93 -15.87 13.39
CA GLU A 186 17.17 -15.60 11.95
C GLU A 186 16.42 -14.34 11.48
N HIS A 187 15.17 -14.17 11.91
CA HIS A 187 14.40 -12.96 11.60
C HIS A 187 15.04 -11.71 12.20
N THR A 188 15.36 -11.74 13.50
CA THR A 188 15.96 -10.59 14.20
C THR A 188 17.34 -10.23 13.62
N SER A 189 18.18 -11.23 13.31
CA SER A 189 19.46 -11.02 12.62
C SER A 189 19.29 -10.35 11.25
N MET A 190 18.29 -10.76 10.46
CA MET A 190 18.03 -10.16 9.16
C MET A 190 17.53 -8.72 9.29
N LEU A 191 16.69 -8.42 10.29
CA LEU A 191 16.21 -7.06 10.59
C LEU A 191 17.36 -6.16 11.03
N GLU A 192 18.31 -6.67 11.84
CA GLU A 192 19.52 -5.93 12.22
C GLU A 192 20.44 -5.66 11.02
N GLN A 193 20.55 -6.61 10.08
CA GLN A 193 21.26 -6.40 8.81
C GLN A 193 20.56 -5.36 7.92
N TRP A 194 19.23 -5.34 7.90
CA TRP A 194 18.49 -4.27 7.22
C TRP A 194 18.82 -2.90 7.83
N LEU A 195 18.84 -2.80 9.17
CA LEU A 195 19.16 -1.53 9.85
C LEU A 195 20.60 -1.06 9.62
N SER A 196 21.55 -1.96 9.41
CA SER A 196 22.93 -1.59 9.06
C SER A 196 23.08 -1.21 7.58
N LEU A 197 22.30 -1.83 6.69
CA LEU A 197 22.30 -1.52 5.26
C LEU A 197 21.56 -0.21 4.94
N ALA A 198 20.43 0.05 5.61
CA ALA A 198 19.52 1.15 5.27
C ALA A 198 20.26 2.49 5.07
N PRO A 199 21.21 2.92 5.93
CA PRO A 199 21.92 4.18 5.71
C PRO A 199 22.78 4.26 4.46
N ALA A 200 23.31 3.14 4.00
CA ALA A 200 24.13 3.10 2.79
C ALA A 200 23.29 3.18 1.52
N VAL A 201 22.02 2.73 1.57
CA VAL A 201 21.15 2.56 0.39
C VAL A 201 20.04 3.59 0.30
N LEU A 202 19.96 4.56 1.21
CA LEU A 202 18.96 5.62 1.09
C LEU A 202 19.25 6.54 -0.11
N PRO A 203 18.22 7.09 -0.77
CA PRO A 203 18.40 8.03 -1.86
C PRO A 203 19.16 9.29 -1.41
N GLN A 204 20.07 9.76 -2.26
CA GLN A 204 20.82 11.00 -2.01
C GLN A 204 19.98 12.26 -2.27
N ASP A 205 18.93 12.16 -3.08
CA ASP A 205 17.99 13.27 -3.31
C ASP A 205 17.11 13.46 -2.05
N PRO A 206 17.24 14.59 -1.33
CA PRO A 206 16.45 14.84 -0.12
C PRO A 206 14.94 14.88 -0.38
N GLN A 207 14.50 15.18 -1.61
CA GLN A 207 13.08 15.18 -1.95
C GLN A 207 12.48 13.78 -1.83
N LEU A 208 13.22 12.72 -2.21
CA LEU A 208 12.74 11.34 -2.09
C LEU A 208 12.60 10.90 -0.62
N LEU A 209 13.38 11.51 0.27
CA LEU A 209 13.30 11.28 1.70
C LEU A 209 12.20 12.10 2.36
N SER A 210 11.71 13.19 1.75
CA SER A 210 10.85 14.16 2.41
C SER A 210 9.56 13.56 3.01
N PRO A 211 9.12 14.03 4.21
CA PRO A 211 7.85 13.61 4.80
C PRO A 211 6.69 14.08 3.93
N THR A 212 5.93 13.13 3.38
CA THR A 212 4.95 13.31 2.31
C THR A 212 3.61 12.72 2.73
N LEU A 213 2.52 13.49 2.57
CA LEU A 213 1.16 12.97 2.72
C LEU A 213 0.74 12.26 1.43
N MET A 214 0.19 11.05 1.55
CA MET A 214 -0.23 10.24 0.41
C MET A 214 -1.50 9.48 0.75
N HIS A 215 -2.38 9.31 -0.23
CA HIS A 215 -3.57 8.48 -0.06
C HIS A 215 -3.15 6.98 0.00
N PRO A 216 -3.55 6.22 1.03
CA PRO A 216 -3.05 4.89 1.37
C PRO A 216 -3.70 3.83 0.48
N ASP A 217 -4.90 4.09 -0.01
CA ASP A 217 -5.68 3.18 -0.84
C ASP A 217 -6.36 3.92 -2.00
N LEU A 218 -5.54 4.55 -2.84
CA LEU A 218 -6.04 5.30 -4.00
C LEU A 218 -6.38 4.34 -5.13
N HIS A 219 -7.58 3.77 -5.06
CA HIS A 219 -8.16 2.89 -6.08
C HIS A 219 -9.40 3.51 -6.73
N GLY A 220 -9.88 2.92 -7.82
CA GLY A 220 -10.96 3.48 -8.64
C GLY A 220 -12.30 3.68 -7.91
N ILE A 221 -12.58 2.91 -6.86
CA ILE A 221 -13.80 3.09 -6.05
C ILE A 221 -13.71 4.34 -5.13
N ASN A 222 -12.49 4.78 -4.77
CA ASN A 222 -12.25 5.90 -3.86
C ASN A 222 -12.09 7.24 -4.59
N ILE A 223 -12.31 7.25 -5.91
CA ILE A 223 -12.23 8.44 -6.76
C ILE A 223 -13.62 8.66 -7.36
N MET A 224 -14.34 9.65 -6.85
CA MET A 224 -15.64 10.05 -7.36
C MET A 224 -15.44 11.03 -8.51
N VAL A 225 -15.99 10.72 -9.68
CA VAL A 225 -15.92 11.58 -10.85
C VAL A 225 -17.25 12.29 -11.02
N LYS A 226 -17.20 13.62 -10.94
CA LYS A 226 -18.34 14.48 -11.22
C LYS A 226 -18.19 15.08 -12.62
N PRO A 227 -19.06 14.72 -13.58
CA PRO A 227 -18.96 15.22 -14.94
C PRO A 227 -19.24 16.72 -15.01
N ALA A 228 -18.61 17.40 -15.96
CA ALA A 228 -18.90 18.79 -16.25
C ALA A 228 -20.38 19.00 -16.61
N ILE A 229 -21.03 20.00 -15.99
CA ILE A 229 -22.44 20.34 -16.25
C ILE A 229 -22.57 21.24 -17.50
N SER A 230 -21.54 22.04 -17.77
CA SER A 230 -21.46 22.95 -18.91
C SER A 230 -20.25 22.59 -19.80
N PRO A 231 -20.32 22.82 -21.14
CA PRO A 231 -19.18 22.64 -22.04
C PRO A 231 -17.96 23.52 -21.71
N ALA A 232 -18.12 24.53 -20.86
CA ALA A 232 -17.04 25.39 -20.37
C ALA A 232 -16.34 24.86 -19.12
N ASP A 233 -16.94 23.88 -18.44
CA ASP A 233 -16.41 23.30 -17.21
C ASP A 233 -15.61 22.03 -17.50
N SER A 234 -14.76 21.66 -16.57
CA SER A 234 -13.98 20.42 -16.59
C SER A 234 -14.58 19.40 -15.64
N ASP A 235 -14.43 18.11 -15.96
CA ASP A 235 -14.74 17.05 -15.00
C ASP A 235 -13.93 17.28 -13.72
N THR A 236 -14.58 17.09 -12.57
CA THR A 236 -13.94 17.25 -11.26
C THR A 236 -13.90 15.91 -10.56
N ILE A 237 -12.90 15.72 -9.70
CA ILE A 237 -12.81 14.52 -8.86
C ILE A 237 -13.02 14.89 -7.40
N SER A 238 -13.54 13.96 -6.62
CA SER A 238 -13.47 13.97 -5.16
C SER A 238 -12.82 12.67 -4.70
N ILE A 239 -11.89 12.73 -3.76
CA ILE A 239 -11.21 11.54 -3.24
C ILE A 239 -11.81 11.26 -1.86
N ILE A 240 -12.24 10.02 -1.66
CA ILE A 240 -12.89 9.55 -0.43
C ILE A 240 -12.06 8.47 0.25
N ASP A 241 -12.51 8.07 1.43
CA ASP A 241 -11.90 7.04 2.27
C ASP A 241 -10.47 7.37 2.71
N TRP A 242 -10.37 8.43 3.51
CA TRP A 242 -9.11 8.90 4.08
C TRP A 242 -8.65 8.09 5.31
N GLN A 243 -9.17 6.87 5.48
CA GLN A 243 -8.82 5.99 6.60
C GLN A 243 -7.41 5.42 6.42
N GLY A 244 -6.57 5.55 7.44
CA GLY A 244 -5.17 5.17 7.35
C GLY A 244 -4.31 6.14 6.50
N THR A 245 -4.91 7.16 5.87
CA THR A 245 -4.24 8.22 5.09
C THR A 245 -3.51 9.24 5.92
N THR A 246 -3.83 9.21 7.19
CA THR A 246 -3.32 10.02 8.26
C THR A 246 -1.81 10.07 8.35
N SER A 247 -1.05 9.18 7.70
CA SER A 247 0.38 9.03 7.94
C SER A 247 1.26 9.68 6.88
N VAL A 248 2.04 10.66 7.32
CA VAL A 248 3.11 11.31 6.57
C VAL A 248 4.31 10.36 6.50
N ARG A 249 4.63 9.89 5.29
CA ARG A 249 5.63 8.86 4.98
C ARG A 249 6.70 9.40 4.03
N PRO A 250 7.85 8.73 3.87
CA PRO A 250 8.86 9.14 2.88
C PRO A 250 8.29 9.14 1.46
N LEU A 251 8.63 10.15 0.66
CA LEU A 251 8.15 10.27 -0.72
C LEU A 251 8.40 9.01 -1.56
N PHE A 252 9.54 8.33 -1.37
CA PHE A 252 9.86 7.09 -2.09
C PHE A 252 8.85 5.94 -1.83
N GLU A 253 8.03 6.03 -0.78
CA GLU A 253 6.94 5.07 -0.55
C GLU A 253 5.73 5.28 -1.47
N SER A 254 5.72 6.35 -2.29
CA SER A 254 4.66 6.64 -3.26
C SER A 254 4.51 5.52 -4.29
N VAL A 255 3.26 5.12 -4.55
CA VAL A 255 2.89 4.15 -5.59
C VAL A 255 1.96 4.78 -6.62
N LEU A 256 1.97 4.23 -7.83
CA LEU A 256 0.96 4.56 -8.82
C LEU A 256 -0.41 4.05 -8.32
N PRO A 257 -1.51 4.81 -8.50
CA PRO A 257 -2.86 4.33 -8.14
C PRO A 257 -3.16 2.99 -8.79
N THR A 258 -3.82 2.09 -8.07
CA THR A 258 -4.11 0.73 -8.56
C THR A 258 -4.97 0.74 -9.82
N CYS A 259 -5.93 1.69 -9.90
CA CYS A 259 -6.75 1.90 -11.10
C CYS A 259 -5.98 2.35 -12.34
N LEU A 260 -4.75 2.85 -12.17
CA LEU A 260 -3.87 3.27 -13.26
C LEU A 260 -2.70 2.31 -13.46
N THR A 261 -2.58 1.28 -12.62
CA THR A 261 -1.49 0.30 -12.69
C THR A 261 -1.80 -0.76 -13.75
N VAL A 262 -0.79 -1.07 -14.56
CA VAL A 262 -0.87 -2.12 -15.59
C VAL A 262 0.23 -3.14 -15.31
N ASP A 263 -0.17 -4.35 -14.93
CA ASP A 263 0.74 -5.48 -14.82
C ASP A 263 1.05 -6.02 -16.23
N PRO A 264 2.32 -6.12 -16.65
CA PRO A 264 2.70 -6.78 -17.89
C PRO A 264 2.14 -8.20 -18.05
N ALA A 265 1.92 -8.93 -16.96
CA ALA A 265 1.35 -10.28 -16.96
C ALA A 265 -0.15 -10.31 -17.35
N ASP A 266 -0.85 -9.18 -17.20
CA ASP A 266 -2.25 -9.04 -17.64
C ASP A 266 -2.38 -8.82 -19.15
N LEU A 267 -1.30 -8.41 -19.83
CA LEU A 267 -1.33 -8.04 -21.25
C LEU A 267 -1.12 -9.26 -22.14
N ARG A 268 -2.05 -9.47 -23.10
CA ARG A 268 -2.02 -10.59 -24.05
C ARG A 268 -1.49 -10.18 -25.42
N PHE A 269 -1.80 -8.96 -25.87
CA PHE A 269 -1.51 -8.52 -27.23
C PHE A 269 -0.56 -7.33 -27.29
N VAL A 270 -0.67 -6.40 -26.34
CA VAL A 270 0.13 -5.17 -26.32
C VAL A 270 1.35 -5.33 -25.42
N LYS A 271 2.53 -4.95 -25.90
CA LYS A 271 3.75 -4.93 -25.07
C LYS A 271 3.87 -3.62 -24.31
N LEU A 272 4.04 -3.70 -22.99
CA LEU A 272 4.34 -2.54 -22.18
C LEU A 272 5.81 -2.12 -22.39
N SER A 273 6.02 -0.88 -22.83
CA SER A 273 7.35 -0.28 -22.91
C SER A 273 7.69 0.47 -21.61
N LYS A 274 8.98 0.51 -21.25
CA LYS A 274 9.48 1.27 -20.08
C LYS A 274 9.43 2.80 -20.27
N ASN A 275 9.39 3.27 -21.52
CA ASN A 275 9.35 4.70 -21.82
C ASN A 275 7.92 5.28 -21.73
N LEU A 276 7.85 6.60 -21.61
CA LEU A 276 6.58 7.33 -21.58
C LEU A 276 5.96 7.51 -22.97
N ASP A 277 6.49 6.89 -24.03
CA ASP A 277 5.96 7.04 -25.39
C ASP A 277 4.58 6.40 -25.52
N PRO A 278 3.66 6.93 -26.36
CA PRO A 278 2.36 6.30 -26.59
C PRO A 278 2.48 4.82 -26.97
N PRO A 279 1.54 3.95 -26.55
CA PRO A 279 1.58 2.55 -26.94
C PRO A 279 1.40 2.39 -28.46
N THR A 280 2.16 1.49 -29.06
CA THR A 280 1.99 1.14 -30.48
C THR A 280 0.85 0.14 -30.61
N ALA A 281 -0.12 0.44 -31.48
CA ALA A 281 -1.21 -0.49 -31.79
C ALA A 281 -0.65 -1.74 -32.50
N PRO A 282 -0.96 -2.96 -32.04
CA PRO A 282 -0.60 -4.18 -32.74
C PRO A 282 -1.42 -4.31 -34.04
N ASP A 283 -0.97 -5.16 -34.96
CA ASP A 283 -1.76 -5.51 -36.15
C ASP A 283 -2.95 -6.37 -35.74
N VAL A 284 -4.16 -5.88 -36.02
CA VAL A 284 -5.44 -6.52 -35.66
C VAL A 284 -6.12 -7.23 -36.83
N SER A 285 -5.51 -7.20 -38.03
CA SER A 285 -6.14 -7.72 -39.26
C SER A 285 -6.47 -9.22 -39.24
N GLY A 286 -5.85 -9.98 -38.34
CA GLY A 286 -6.08 -11.42 -38.13
C GLY A 286 -6.86 -11.78 -36.87
N LEU A 287 -7.37 -10.80 -36.11
CA LEU A 287 -8.06 -11.02 -34.84
C LEU A 287 -9.58 -11.03 -35.02
N ASP A 288 -10.27 -11.85 -34.24
CA ASP A 288 -11.74 -11.80 -34.13
C ASP A 288 -12.22 -10.57 -33.34
N THR A 289 -13.54 -10.34 -33.31
CA THR A 289 -14.14 -9.16 -32.65
C THR A 289 -13.83 -9.09 -31.15
N ASP A 290 -13.79 -10.22 -30.46
CA ASP A 290 -13.53 -10.26 -29.01
C ASP A 290 -12.05 -9.95 -28.74
N GLN A 291 -11.15 -10.51 -29.53
CA GLN A 291 -9.73 -10.23 -29.47
C GLN A 291 -9.41 -8.76 -29.80
N GLN A 292 -10.10 -8.17 -30.78
CA GLN A 292 -9.99 -6.74 -31.08
C GLN A 292 -10.41 -5.88 -29.89
N ALA A 293 -11.52 -6.22 -29.21
CA ALA A 293 -11.96 -5.51 -28.01
C ALA A 293 -10.93 -5.61 -26.86
N VAL A 294 -10.27 -6.75 -26.70
CA VAL A 294 -9.18 -6.90 -25.71
C VAL A 294 -8.00 -6.00 -26.06
N VAL A 295 -7.60 -5.94 -27.33
CA VAL A 295 -6.53 -5.02 -27.79
C VAL A 295 -6.88 -3.56 -27.48
N GLU A 296 -8.12 -3.14 -27.77
CA GLU A 296 -8.57 -1.77 -27.49
C GLU A 296 -8.55 -1.47 -25.98
N CYS A 297 -8.98 -2.42 -25.14
CA CYS A 297 -8.93 -2.30 -23.69
C CYS A 297 -7.49 -2.19 -23.15
N GLU A 298 -6.58 -3.04 -23.63
CA GLU A 298 -5.15 -3.00 -23.27
C GLU A 298 -4.51 -1.67 -23.67
N LEU A 299 -4.76 -1.20 -24.89
CA LEU A 299 -4.27 0.10 -25.37
C LEU A 299 -4.82 1.25 -24.54
N GLY A 300 -6.11 1.20 -24.18
CA GLY A 300 -6.76 2.19 -23.32
C GLY A 300 -6.07 2.28 -21.95
N ARG A 301 -5.91 1.14 -21.25
CA ARG A 301 -5.25 1.07 -19.93
C ARG A 301 -3.83 1.60 -19.97
N ILE A 302 -3.01 1.17 -20.94
CA ILE A 302 -1.63 1.64 -21.08
C ILE A 302 -1.58 3.14 -21.39
N THR A 303 -2.50 3.63 -22.23
CA THR A 303 -2.57 5.05 -22.57
C THR A 303 -2.91 5.90 -21.35
N MET A 304 -3.88 5.49 -20.52
CA MET A 304 -4.23 6.18 -19.28
C MET A 304 -3.05 6.24 -18.31
N MET A 305 -2.42 5.09 -18.06
CA MET A 305 -1.24 5.00 -17.19
C MET A 305 -0.13 5.95 -17.66
N LYS A 306 0.22 5.91 -18.95
CA LYS A 306 1.29 6.74 -19.51
C LYS A 306 0.94 8.23 -19.53
N HIS A 307 -0.31 8.58 -19.81
CA HIS A 307 -0.76 9.97 -19.76
C HIS A 307 -0.60 10.54 -18.33
N HIS A 308 -1.04 9.78 -17.34
CA HIS A 308 -0.92 10.16 -15.94
C HIS A 308 0.55 10.26 -15.50
N LEU A 309 1.37 9.24 -15.77
CA LEU A 309 2.80 9.27 -15.44
C LEU A 309 3.55 10.42 -16.11
N ARG A 310 3.24 10.74 -17.37
CA ARG A 310 3.81 11.91 -18.06
C ARG A 310 3.42 13.20 -17.34
N LYS A 311 2.17 13.33 -16.93
CA LYS A 311 1.72 14.51 -16.20
C LYS A 311 2.43 14.65 -14.85
N ILE A 312 2.60 13.56 -14.09
CA ILE A 312 3.37 13.55 -12.84
C ILE A 312 4.83 13.95 -13.11
N ALA A 313 5.47 13.40 -14.15
CA ALA A 313 6.84 13.73 -14.51
C ALA A 313 7.03 15.23 -14.85
N GLU A 314 6.02 15.85 -15.46
CA GLU A 314 6.01 17.28 -15.77
C GLU A 314 5.86 18.17 -14.53
N ILE A 315 4.94 17.82 -13.61
CA ILE A 315 4.58 18.69 -12.47
C ILE A 315 5.38 18.41 -11.20
N ARG A 316 5.82 17.16 -10.98
CA ARG A 316 6.59 16.74 -9.81
C ARG A 316 7.53 15.57 -10.15
N PRO A 317 8.71 15.85 -10.75
CA PRO A 317 9.68 14.83 -11.15
C PRO A 317 10.11 13.88 -10.02
N ALA A 318 10.24 14.37 -8.79
CA ALA A 318 10.60 13.54 -7.63
C ALA A 318 9.53 12.47 -7.31
N LEU A 319 8.24 12.82 -7.46
CA LEU A 319 7.14 11.87 -7.29
C LEU A 319 7.13 10.82 -8.42
N TYR A 320 7.44 11.23 -9.65
CA TYR A 320 7.62 10.30 -10.77
C TYR A 320 8.74 9.29 -10.49
N LEU A 321 9.89 9.76 -10.01
CA LEU A 321 11.02 8.91 -9.62
C LEU A 321 10.67 7.95 -8.48
N ALA A 322 9.94 8.42 -7.47
CA ALA A 322 9.45 7.58 -6.38
C ALA A 322 8.55 6.44 -6.88
N MET A 323 7.65 6.73 -7.83
CA MET A 323 6.74 5.73 -8.39
C MET A 323 7.44 4.72 -9.30
N GLN A 324 8.43 5.15 -10.09
CA GLN A 324 8.96 4.38 -11.24
C GLN A 324 10.37 3.82 -11.07
N SER A 325 11.17 4.32 -10.12
CA SER A 325 12.55 3.84 -9.96
C SER A 325 12.62 2.45 -9.29
N GLU A 326 13.53 1.61 -9.78
CA GLU A 326 13.82 0.29 -9.17
C GLU A 326 14.38 0.46 -7.75
N HIS A 327 15.16 1.53 -7.51
CA HIS A 327 15.66 1.87 -6.19
C HIS A 327 14.54 2.15 -5.17
N ALA A 328 13.56 2.98 -5.52
CA ALA A 328 12.39 3.23 -4.66
C ALA A 328 11.52 1.98 -4.48
N LEU A 329 11.42 1.11 -5.51
CA LEU A 329 10.76 -0.18 -5.39
C LEU A 329 11.43 -1.06 -4.32
N TRP A 330 12.75 -1.20 -4.33
CA TRP A 330 13.46 -2.01 -3.33
C TRP A 330 13.35 -1.43 -1.93
N LEU A 331 13.37 -0.10 -1.77
CA LEU A 331 13.16 0.53 -0.47
C LEU A 331 11.74 0.30 0.06
N ARG A 332 10.71 0.41 -0.80
CA ARG A 332 9.33 0.07 -0.45
C ARG A 332 9.21 -1.38 0.02
N HIS A 333 9.79 -2.31 -0.75
CA HIS A 333 9.83 -3.72 -0.39
C HIS A 333 10.56 -3.95 0.94
N ALA A 334 11.72 -3.32 1.15
CA ALA A 334 12.49 -3.46 2.38
C ALA A 334 11.69 -2.96 3.60
N LEU A 335 11.02 -1.80 3.51
CA LEU A 335 10.17 -1.29 4.60
C LEU A 335 8.93 -2.16 4.83
N TYR A 336 8.30 -2.61 3.76
CA TYR A 336 7.15 -3.48 3.87
C TYR A 336 7.55 -4.82 4.51
N PHE A 337 8.50 -5.55 3.93
CA PHE A 337 8.89 -6.87 4.42
C PHE A 337 9.60 -6.82 5.78
N SER A 338 10.35 -5.76 6.11
CA SER A 338 10.92 -5.61 7.47
C SER A 338 9.86 -5.42 8.56
N SER A 339 8.64 -5.02 8.18
CA SER A 339 7.51 -5.00 9.10
C SER A 339 6.64 -6.25 9.02
N HIS A 340 6.92 -7.21 8.14
CA HIS A 340 6.08 -8.39 7.89
C HIS A 340 6.90 -9.68 7.78
N THR A 341 8.10 -9.69 8.37
CA THR A 341 9.01 -10.85 8.27
C THR A 341 8.35 -12.12 8.79
N TRP A 342 7.58 -12.01 9.87
CA TRP A 342 6.90 -13.16 10.44
C TRP A 342 5.63 -13.58 9.70
N SER A 343 4.86 -12.62 9.16
CA SER A 343 3.60 -12.94 8.47
C SER A 343 3.83 -13.44 7.05
N ASP A 344 4.70 -12.78 6.30
CA ASP A 344 4.90 -12.98 4.85
C ASP A 344 6.13 -13.85 4.56
N GLY A 345 6.87 -14.22 5.60
CA GLY A 345 8.06 -15.05 5.53
C GLY A 345 9.36 -14.26 5.35
N LEU A 346 10.40 -14.71 6.05
CA LEU A 346 11.75 -14.15 6.01
C LEU A 346 12.36 -14.06 4.59
N PRO A 347 12.14 -15.03 3.67
CA PRO A 347 12.81 -15.02 2.37
C PRO A 347 12.52 -13.79 1.52
N ASN A 348 11.36 -13.14 1.68
CA ASN A 348 11.02 -11.93 0.95
C ASN A 348 11.94 -10.74 1.31
N LEU A 349 12.20 -10.55 2.60
CA LEU A 349 13.17 -9.55 3.07
C LEU A 349 14.57 -9.92 2.61
N THR A 350 15.00 -11.17 2.82
CA THR A 350 16.33 -11.66 2.41
C THR A 350 16.59 -11.40 0.93
N GLN A 351 15.65 -11.77 0.05
CA GLN A 351 15.78 -11.57 -1.39
C GLN A 351 15.85 -10.10 -1.78
N THR A 352 15.13 -9.24 -1.06
CA THR A 352 15.17 -7.78 -1.24
C THR A 352 16.56 -7.23 -0.87
N LEU A 353 17.09 -7.57 0.31
CA LEU A 353 18.40 -7.09 0.76
C LEU A 353 19.53 -7.57 -0.16
N VAL A 354 19.46 -8.81 -0.64
CA VAL A 354 20.44 -9.37 -1.59
C VAL A 354 20.45 -8.58 -2.89
N LYS A 355 19.27 -8.28 -3.45
CA LYS A 355 19.18 -7.46 -4.68
C LYS A 355 19.76 -6.07 -4.45
N MET A 356 19.45 -5.45 -3.31
CA MET A 356 20.03 -4.15 -2.96
C MET A 356 21.55 -4.19 -2.83
N CYS A 357 22.11 -5.25 -2.25
CA CYS A 357 23.56 -5.42 -2.13
C CYS A 357 24.23 -5.66 -3.49
N ALA A 358 23.60 -6.46 -4.36
CA ALA A 358 24.11 -6.73 -5.71
C ALA A 358 24.11 -5.47 -6.59
N GLU A 359 23.14 -4.58 -6.38
CA GLU A 359 22.98 -3.33 -7.12
C GLU A 359 23.71 -2.15 -6.47
N TYR A 360 24.41 -2.38 -5.35
CA TYR A 360 25.19 -1.38 -4.63
C TYR A 360 26.40 -0.91 -5.44
N GLY A 361 26.44 0.37 -5.78
CA GLY A 361 27.43 0.95 -6.70
C GLY A 361 27.14 0.73 -8.19
N GLY A 362 26.01 0.09 -8.51
CA GLY A 362 25.42 0.01 -9.85
C GLY A 362 24.21 0.94 -9.94
N THR A 363 23.01 0.35 -9.87
CA THR A 363 21.73 1.08 -9.89
C THR A 363 21.52 1.88 -8.60
N ILE A 364 22.02 1.40 -7.46
CA ILE A 364 22.02 2.15 -6.19
C ILE A 364 23.34 2.94 -6.11
N PRO A 365 23.29 4.29 -6.04
CA PRO A 365 24.50 5.10 -5.89
C PRO A 365 25.26 4.77 -4.60
N VAL A 366 26.60 4.79 -4.68
CA VAL A 366 27.45 4.65 -3.48
C VAL A 366 27.27 5.86 -2.59
N HIS A 367 27.05 5.64 -1.29
CA HIS A 367 26.94 6.70 -0.30
C HIS A 367 28.35 7.14 0.16
N GLU A 368 28.57 8.45 0.37
CA GLU A 368 29.88 8.99 0.72
C GLU A 368 30.45 8.37 2.02
N ASP A 369 29.61 8.26 3.06
CA ASP A 369 29.96 7.63 4.33
C ASP A 369 30.07 6.09 4.29
N TYR A 370 29.59 5.46 3.21
CA TYR A 370 29.58 3.99 3.05
C TYR A 370 30.20 3.62 1.70
N PRO A 371 31.53 3.70 1.54
CA PRO A 371 32.19 3.41 0.26
C PRO A 371 32.05 1.95 -0.19
N HIS A 372 31.67 1.05 0.73
CA HIS A 372 31.42 -0.36 0.49
C HIS A 372 30.07 -0.75 1.10
N CYS A 373 29.41 -1.74 0.50
CA CYS A 373 28.15 -2.27 1.03
C CYS A 373 28.37 -2.79 2.48
N PRO A 374 27.59 -2.34 3.47
CA PRO A 374 27.77 -2.70 4.88
C PRO A 374 27.59 -4.20 5.17
N ILE A 375 26.82 -4.88 4.33
CA ILE A 375 26.55 -6.32 4.45
C ILE A 375 26.96 -7.03 3.16
N SER A 376 27.22 -8.33 3.26
CA SER A 376 27.58 -9.18 2.12
C SER A 376 26.88 -10.52 2.21
N PHE A 377 26.35 -10.99 1.09
CA PHE A 377 25.78 -12.33 0.97
C PHE A 377 26.74 -13.21 0.17
N SER A 378 26.94 -14.45 0.61
CA SER A 378 27.77 -15.41 -0.13
C SER A 378 27.04 -15.90 -1.38
N PRO A 379 27.70 -15.92 -2.56
CA PRO A 379 27.14 -16.55 -3.76
C PRO A 379 26.91 -18.05 -3.59
N GLU A 380 27.64 -18.72 -2.70
CA GLU A 380 27.49 -20.16 -2.43
C GLU A 380 26.11 -20.48 -1.84
N ASP A 381 25.45 -19.48 -1.22
CA ASP A 381 24.13 -19.62 -0.61
C ASP A 381 22.99 -19.26 -1.58
N ASP A 382 23.28 -18.79 -2.80
CA ASP A 382 22.26 -18.31 -3.76
C ASP A 382 21.20 -19.37 -4.04
N GLU A 383 21.64 -20.59 -4.37
CA GLU A 383 20.71 -21.68 -4.65
C GLU A 383 19.92 -22.09 -3.40
N ALA A 384 20.54 -22.02 -2.21
CA ALA A 384 19.86 -22.35 -0.96
C ALA A 384 18.76 -21.33 -0.65
N ARG A 385 19.04 -20.04 -0.86
CA ARG A 385 18.09 -18.95 -0.68
C ARG A 385 16.94 -19.00 -1.68
N GLU A 386 17.23 -19.28 -2.95
CA GLU A 386 16.18 -19.46 -3.96
C GLU A 386 15.30 -20.67 -3.63
N ARG A 387 15.89 -21.81 -3.25
CA ARG A 387 15.12 -22.99 -2.80
C ARG A 387 14.24 -22.66 -1.60
N ASP A 388 14.74 -21.87 -0.66
CA ASP A 388 14.00 -21.48 0.53
C ASP A 388 12.85 -20.52 0.22
N LEU A 389 13.09 -19.52 -0.64
CA LEU A 389 12.05 -18.61 -1.16
C LEU A 389 10.92 -19.39 -1.85
N GLN A 390 11.27 -20.31 -2.75
CA GLN A 390 10.27 -21.14 -3.44
C GLN A 390 9.50 -22.04 -2.47
N ARG A 391 10.19 -22.61 -1.49
CA ARG A 391 9.59 -23.52 -0.48
C ARG A 391 8.61 -22.80 0.44
N VAL A 392 8.95 -21.60 0.89
CA VAL A 392 8.19 -20.86 1.92
C VAL A 392 7.13 -19.95 1.28
N VAL A 393 7.51 -19.18 0.26
CA VAL A 393 6.66 -18.15 -0.34
C VAL A 393 6.13 -18.58 -1.71
N GLY A 394 6.98 -19.17 -2.54
CA GLY A 394 6.68 -19.44 -3.95
C GLY A 394 5.47 -20.34 -4.17
N LEU A 395 5.34 -21.42 -3.38
CA LEU A 395 4.19 -22.33 -3.49
C LEU A 395 2.86 -21.67 -3.15
N GLU A 396 2.80 -20.87 -2.09
CA GLU A 396 1.58 -20.16 -1.70
C GLU A 396 1.21 -19.10 -2.75
N ALA A 397 2.19 -18.32 -3.24
CA ALA A 397 1.96 -17.33 -4.29
C ALA A 397 1.46 -17.96 -5.60
N GLN A 398 1.96 -19.14 -5.96
CA GLN A 398 1.49 -19.89 -7.13
C GLN A 398 0.04 -20.36 -6.97
N LEU A 399 -0.32 -20.88 -5.79
CA LEU A 399 -1.69 -21.29 -5.51
C LEU A 399 -2.64 -20.09 -5.53
N GLU A 400 -2.24 -18.97 -4.94
CA GLU A 400 -3.01 -17.73 -4.95
C GLU A 400 -3.25 -17.23 -6.38
N TYR A 401 -2.22 -17.20 -7.22
CA TYR A 401 -2.36 -16.87 -8.64
C TYR A 401 -3.36 -17.80 -9.36
N LEU A 402 -3.29 -19.10 -9.10
CA LEU A 402 -4.18 -20.08 -9.73
C LEU A 402 -5.64 -19.92 -9.28
N VAL A 403 -5.87 -19.70 -7.99
CA VAL A 403 -7.20 -19.40 -7.43
C VAL A 403 -7.75 -18.10 -8.04
N GLN A 404 -6.95 -17.04 -8.07
CA GLN A 404 -7.33 -15.76 -8.67
C GLN A 404 -7.69 -15.91 -10.14
N LYS A 405 -6.90 -16.67 -10.90
CA LYS A 405 -7.15 -16.95 -12.31
C LYS A 405 -8.47 -17.68 -12.52
N LYS A 406 -8.75 -18.74 -11.74
CA LYS A 406 -10.01 -19.50 -11.81
C LYS A 406 -11.24 -18.64 -11.51
N MET A 407 -11.12 -17.73 -10.55
CA MET A 407 -12.19 -16.82 -10.17
C MET A 407 -12.47 -15.80 -11.27
N LYS A 408 -11.40 -15.23 -11.85
CA LYS A 408 -11.49 -14.31 -13.01
C LYS A 408 -12.11 -14.98 -14.23
N GLU A 409 -11.76 -16.25 -14.50
CA GLU A 409 -12.38 -17.06 -15.57
C GLU A 409 -13.88 -17.29 -15.34
N SER A 410 -14.34 -17.26 -14.09
CA SER A 410 -15.74 -17.40 -13.69
C SER A 410 -16.49 -16.07 -13.60
N GLY A 411 -15.85 -14.96 -13.99
CA GLY A 411 -16.43 -13.62 -13.95
C GLY A 411 -16.38 -12.94 -12.59
N ILE A 412 -15.71 -13.54 -11.59
CA ILE A 412 -15.59 -12.96 -10.25
C ILE A 412 -14.34 -12.09 -10.18
N ILE A 413 -14.53 -10.86 -9.73
CA ILE A 413 -13.44 -9.94 -9.43
C ILE A 413 -13.03 -10.17 -7.98
N LEU A 414 -11.86 -10.76 -7.78
CA LEU A 414 -11.20 -10.80 -6.47
C LEU A 414 -10.47 -9.47 -6.25
N HIS A 415 -10.84 -8.79 -5.17
CA HIS A 415 -10.12 -7.65 -4.64
C HIS A 415 -9.00 -8.13 -3.68
N THR A 416 -8.19 -7.19 -3.22
CA THR A 416 -7.11 -7.43 -2.25
C THR A 416 -7.59 -8.26 -1.06
N GLY A 417 -6.79 -9.25 -0.64
CA GLY A 417 -7.14 -10.12 0.50
C GLY A 417 -8.27 -11.13 0.22
N GLY A 418 -8.58 -11.39 -1.05
CA GLY A 418 -9.62 -12.34 -1.44
C GLY A 418 -11.05 -11.82 -1.25
N LEU A 419 -11.22 -10.51 -1.09
CA LEU A 419 -12.52 -9.85 -0.99
C LEU A 419 -13.30 -9.97 -2.30
N VAL A 420 -14.60 -10.21 -2.19
CA VAL A 420 -15.53 -10.32 -3.32
C VAL A 420 -16.82 -9.56 -2.99
N SER A 421 -17.61 -9.25 -4.01
CA SER A 421 -18.95 -8.70 -3.80
C SER A 421 -19.80 -9.66 -2.96
N ALA A 422 -20.76 -9.11 -2.20
CA ALA A 422 -21.68 -9.95 -1.42
C ALA A 422 -22.51 -10.89 -2.31
N GLU A 423 -22.78 -10.47 -3.55
CA GLU A 423 -23.54 -11.25 -4.54
C GLU A 423 -22.71 -12.43 -5.08
N ASP A 424 -21.40 -12.25 -5.24
CA ASP A 424 -20.48 -13.26 -5.74
C ASP A 424 -19.94 -14.20 -4.66
N PHE A 425 -20.14 -13.88 -3.37
CA PHE A 425 -19.51 -14.59 -2.25
C PHE A 425 -19.76 -16.10 -2.25
N ASP A 426 -21.02 -16.52 -2.44
CA ASP A 426 -21.37 -17.94 -2.43
C ASP A 426 -20.79 -18.69 -3.64
N LEU A 427 -20.72 -18.03 -4.80
CA LEU A 427 -20.13 -18.60 -6.00
C LEU A 427 -18.61 -18.70 -5.86
N ALA A 428 -17.95 -17.66 -5.34
CA ALA A 428 -16.52 -17.65 -5.07
C ALA A 428 -16.15 -18.77 -4.10
N LYS A 429 -16.86 -18.89 -2.98
CA LYS A 429 -16.65 -19.96 -2.00
C LYS A 429 -16.80 -21.36 -2.61
N LYS A 430 -17.77 -21.53 -3.51
CA LYS A 430 -17.96 -22.79 -4.23
C LYS A 430 -16.78 -23.11 -5.15
N ILE A 431 -16.33 -22.15 -5.95
CA ILE A 431 -15.19 -22.31 -6.88
C ILE A 431 -13.91 -22.65 -6.11
N ASP A 432 -13.63 -21.94 -5.02
CA ASP A 432 -12.48 -22.22 -4.16
C ASP A 432 -12.51 -23.64 -3.60
N GLY A 433 -13.67 -24.08 -3.09
CA GLY A 433 -13.84 -25.44 -2.57
C GLY A 433 -13.74 -26.53 -3.63
N GLU A 434 -14.29 -26.31 -4.82
CA GLU A 434 -14.18 -27.24 -5.96
C GLU A 434 -12.73 -27.36 -6.44
N TYR A 435 -12.02 -26.24 -6.55
CA TYR A 435 -10.63 -26.23 -6.97
C TYR A 435 -9.70 -26.84 -5.91
N PHE A 436 -9.95 -26.58 -4.63
CA PHE A 436 -9.28 -27.26 -3.52
C PHE A 436 -9.46 -28.78 -3.60
N ALA A 437 -10.70 -29.24 -3.85
CA ALA A 437 -10.98 -30.66 -4.02
C ALA A 437 -10.32 -31.25 -5.28
N GLU A 438 -10.26 -30.51 -6.38
CA GLU A 438 -9.55 -30.91 -7.60
C GLU A 438 -8.07 -31.12 -7.32
N MET A 439 -7.39 -30.16 -6.68
CA MET A 439 -5.97 -30.25 -6.33
C MET A 439 -5.70 -31.40 -5.34
N MET A 440 -6.58 -31.60 -4.37
CA MET A 440 -6.53 -32.72 -3.43
C MET A 440 -6.66 -34.09 -4.08
N ASN A 441 -7.36 -34.18 -5.22
CA ASN A 441 -7.56 -35.42 -5.98
C ASN A 441 -6.61 -35.53 -7.19
N ALA A 442 -5.82 -34.49 -7.47
CA ALA A 442 -4.86 -34.45 -8.58
C ALA A 442 -3.59 -35.21 -8.19
N GLY A 443 -3.64 -36.54 -8.33
CA GLY A 443 -2.50 -37.45 -8.15
C GLY A 443 -2.56 -38.27 -6.85
N ASP A 444 -1.65 -39.23 -6.72
CA ASP A 444 -1.46 -40.04 -5.50
C ASP A 444 -0.74 -39.19 -4.41
N MET A 445 -1.41 -38.18 -3.88
CA MET A 445 -0.90 -37.39 -2.76
C MET A 445 -0.89 -38.24 -1.49
N ASP A 446 0.28 -38.36 -0.86
CA ASP A 446 0.37 -38.98 0.47
C ASP A 446 -0.24 -38.06 1.55
N ALA A 447 -0.43 -38.60 2.76
CA ALA A 447 -1.02 -37.86 3.87
C ALA A 447 -0.26 -36.56 4.22
N LYS A 448 1.06 -36.54 4.01
CA LYS A 448 1.90 -35.35 4.30
C LYS A 448 1.72 -34.28 3.24
N ALA A 449 1.60 -34.65 1.97
CA ALA A 449 1.34 -33.74 0.87
C ALA A 449 -0.04 -33.09 1.04
N VAL A 450 -1.04 -33.86 1.47
CA VAL A 450 -2.39 -33.35 1.80
C VAL A 450 -2.36 -32.33 2.93
N GLU A 451 -1.68 -32.65 4.02
CA GLU A 451 -1.56 -31.75 5.18
C GLU A 451 -0.82 -30.46 4.79
N ARG A 452 0.25 -30.59 4.00
CA ARG A 452 0.97 -29.43 3.45
C ARG A 452 0.07 -28.58 2.56
N LEU A 453 -0.72 -29.16 1.65
CA LEU A 453 -1.61 -28.40 0.78
C LEU A 453 -2.65 -27.61 1.59
N ARG A 454 -3.21 -28.22 2.64
CA ARG A 454 -4.11 -27.53 3.58
C ARG A 454 -3.43 -26.35 4.27
N SER A 455 -2.17 -26.52 4.69
CA SER A 455 -1.42 -25.50 5.43
C SER A 455 -0.95 -24.32 4.56
N ILE A 456 -1.02 -24.43 3.23
CA ILE A 456 -0.58 -23.36 2.30
C ILE A 456 -1.70 -22.85 1.40
N TRP A 457 -2.94 -23.34 1.57
CA TRP A 457 -4.05 -22.94 0.72
C TRP A 457 -4.38 -21.45 0.90
N PRO A 458 -4.65 -20.66 -0.15
CA PRO A 458 -4.83 -19.21 -0.05
C PRO A 458 -6.00 -18.76 0.82
N THR A 459 -7.05 -19.58 0.97
CA THR A 459 -8.25 -19.28 1.77
C THR A 459 -8.28 -20.06 3.10
N ARG A 460 -7.13 -20.59 3.53
CA ARG A 460 -7.03 -21.36 4.78
C ARG A 460 -7.34 -20.50 6.02
N PRO A 461 -7.91 -21.09 7.09
CA PRO A 461 -7.97 -20.44 8.39
C PRO A 461 -6.57 -20.09 8.90
N GLY A 462 -6.42 -18.94 9.57
CA GLY A 462 -5.15 -18.53 10.19
C GLY A 462 -4.13 -17.89 9.24
N ARG A 463 -4.41 -17.85 7.92
CA ARG A 463 -3.60 -17.07 6.98
C ARG A 463 -3.60 -15.60 7.39
N PHE A 464 -2.43 -14.98 7.33
CA PHE A 464 -2.33 -13.54 7.45
C PHE A 464 -3.09 -12.86 6.30
N ASP A 465 -4.01 -11.96 6.63
CA ASP A 465 -4.73 -11.15 5.65
C ASP A 465 -4.89 -9.72 6.17
N PHE A 466 -4.54 -8.76 5.32
CA PHE A 466 -4.60 -7.34 5.66
C PHE A 466 -5.99 -6.85 6.03
N ALA A 467 -7.06 -7.40 5.46
CA ALA A 467 -8.43 -6.98 5.73
C ALA A 467 -8.99 -7.62 7.02
N VAL A 468 -8.45 -8.78 7.42
CA VAL A 468 -8.98 -9.58 8.54
C VAL A 468 -8.22 -9.36 9.85
N GLU A 469 -6.93 -9.03 9.79
CA GLU A 469 -6.11 -8.91 11.01
C GLU A 469 -6.67 -7.83 11.95
N SER A 470 -6.94 -8.18 13.21
CA SER A 470 -7.43 -7.18 14.16
C SER A 470 -6.27 -6.28 14.59
N CYS A 471 -6.46 -4.97 14.56
CA CYS A 471 -5.57 -4.02 15.26
C CYS A 471 -6.02 -3.76 16.71
N VAL A 472 -6.93 -4.60 17.24
CA VAL A 472 -7.48 -4.53 18.61
C VAL A 472 -7.70 -5.94 19.17
#